data_AF-A0A819FRS3-F1
#
_entry.id   AF-A0A819FRS3-F1
#
_cell.length_a   1.000
_cell.length_b   1.000
_cell.length_c   1.000
_cell.angle_alpha   90.00
_cell.angle_beta   90.00
_cell.angle_gamma   90.00
#
_symmetry.space_group_name_H-M   'P 1'
#
loop_
_entity.id
_entity.type
_entity.pdbx_description
1 polymer ?
#
loop_
_entity_poly.entity_id
_entity_poly.type
_entity_poly.pdbx_seq_one_letter_code
_entity_poly.pdbx_strand_id
1 'polypeptide(L)'
;MYFKFIICFILFVAITCNSLDDWQKFKHDYNKQYKTVEEEAERKQIFLQNMENMKEYQRTHPDATFTMKMNHLADRRSKELVTGSKVFSNIHSEKNQKSIQIKSNLPPSLDWRDKGVITGVYDQGQMGTDSAVAAVEVIESYHAIRTKNLVKGSVKQVANCCPEDTNIFDCILTKLGGSICGAAFYNSSSAACDRDACQPVADFNKVNRFEPANEDTMLTIIQKSPLYIGVDASQTGFLMYIQGVYSDTGCSSTTIDHTMQLIGYGVDSGIPYWLCKNSWGTNWGDRGYIRIKRGVNMCGIANIVEQVEYVTDNAVRQFTFNGLSLAFFCFVLHLF
;
A
#
# COMPACT_ATOMS: atom_id res chain seq x y z
N MET A 1 59.59 0.69 15.69
CA MET A 1 58.44 1.59 15.49
C MET A 1 57.77 1.29 14.13
N TYR A 2 57.17 0.12 13.91
CA TYR A 2 56.49 -0.25 12.64
C TYR A 2 55.48 -1.40 12.81
N PHE A 3 54.57 -1.32 13.79
CA PHE A 3 53.57 -2.39 14.02
C PHE A 3 52.14 -1.86 14.29
N LYS A 4 51.81 -0.66 13.79
CA LYS A 4 50.45 -0.09 13.88
C LYS A 4 49.73 0.12 12.54
N PHE A 5 50.37 -0.13 11.40
CA PHE A 5 49.78 0.14 10.07
C PHE A 5 49.14 -1.07 9.36
N ILE A 6 49.42 -2.31 9.78
CA ILE A 6 48.96 -3.52 9.06
C ILE A 6 47.54 -3.94 9.47
N ILE A 7 47.12 -3.67 10.72
CA ILE A 7 45.79 -4.08 11.23
C ILE A 7 44.67 -3.26 10.57
N CYS A 8 44.90 -1.97 10.28
CA CYS A 8 43.90 -1.11 9.63
C CYS A 8 43.66 -1.50 8.16
N PHE A 9 44.71 -1.96 7.45
CA PHE A 9 44.61 -2.35 6.04
C PHE A 9 43.90 -3.71 5.86
N ILE A 10 44.11 -4.66 6.77
CA ILE A 10 43.44 -5.98 6.74
C ILE A 10 41.94 -5.85 7.04
N LEU A 11 41.56 -4.99 8.01
CA LEU A 11 40.14 -4.68 8.27
C LEU A 11 39.47 -4.03 7.07
N PHE A 12 40.16 -3.09 6.40
CA PHE A 12 39.63 -2.43 5.20
C PHE A 12 39.44 -3.41 4.02
N VAL A 13 40.37 -4.35 3.81
CA VAL A 13 40.28 -5.36 2.74
C VAL A 13 39.21 -6.43 3.02
N ALA A 14 39.01 -6.83 4.29
CA ALA A 14 37.95 -7.78 4.65
C ALA A 14 36.54 -7.19 4.50
N ILE A 15 36.35 -5.90 4.81
CA ILE A 15 35.08 -5.18 4.64
C ILE A 15 34.74 -5.00 3.15
N THR A 16 35.74 -4.75 2.29
CA THR A 16 35.51 -4.58 0.83
C THR A 16 35.21 -5.89 0.10
N CYS A 17 35.73 -7.03 0.56
CA CYS A 17 35.48 -8.33 -0.08
C CYS A 17 34.04 -8.84 0.16
N ASN A 18 33.55 -8.78 1.41
CA ASN A 18 32.19 -9.23 1.74
C ASN A 18 31.11 -8.38 1.04
N SER A 19 31.34 -7.07 0.89
CA SER A 19 30.38 -6.15 0.25
C SER A 19 30.32 -6.28 -1.28
N LEU A 20 31.41 -6.74 -1.92
CA LEU A 20 31.41 -7.08 -3.36
C LEU A 20 30.58 -8.34 -3.63
N ASP A 21 30.73 -9.37 -2.80
CA ASP A 21 30.00 -10.62 -2.92
C ASP A 21 28.50 -10.42 -2.67
N ASP A 22 28.13 -9.63 -1.65
CA ASP A 22 26.73 -9.29 -1.34
C ASP A 22 26.06 -8.53 -2.50
N TRP A 23 26.77 -7.60 -3.16
CA TRP A 23 26.23 -6.86 -4.31
C TRP A 23 25.99 -7.77 -5.52
N GLN A 24 26.96 -8.61 -5.88
CA GLN A 24 26.79 -9.53 -7.02
C GLN A 24 25.67 -10.54 -6.76
N LYS A 25 25.59 -11.05 -5.52
CA LYS A 25 24.49 -11.91 -5.09
C LYS A 25 23.14 -11.21 -5.19
N PHE A 26 23.03 -9.98 -4.69
CA PHE A 26 21.81 -9.17 -4.81
C PHE A 26 21.38 -8.99 -6.27
N LYS A 27 22.31 -8.64 -7.16
CA LYS A 27 22.01 -8.51 -8.59
C LYS A 27 21.52 -9.82 -9.19
N HIS A 28 22.14 -10.93 -8.83
CA HIS A 28 21.76 -12.26 -9.30
C HIS A 28 20.36 -12.67 -8.80
N ASP A 29 20.15 -12.62 -7.49
CA ASP A 29 18.92 -13.06 -6.83
C ASP A 29 17.68 -12.28 -7.32
N TYR A 30 17.85 -11.00 -7.66
CA TYR A 30 16.75 -10.13 -8.10
C TYR A 30 16.84 -9.71 -9.57
N ASN A 31 17.66 -10.39 -10.37
CA ASN A 31 17.86 -10.16 -11.81
C ASN A 31 18.06 -8.67 -12.16
N LYS A 32 18.93 -7.99 -11.42
CA LYS A 32 19.18 -6.55 -11.60
C LYS A 32 20.05 -6.29 -12.81
N GLN A 33 19.60 -5.35 -13.63
CA GLN A 33 20.32 -4.85 -14.79
C GLN A 33 20.26 -3.33 -14.79
N TYR A 34 21.38 -2.69 -15.10
CA TYR A 34 21.54 -1.24 -15.12
C TYR A 34 21.99 -0.80 -16.51
N LYS A 35 21.53 0.36 -16.96
CA LYS A 35 21.78 0.82 -18.34
C LYS A 35 23.21 1.28 -18.55
N THR A 36 23.81 1.86 -17.50
CA THR A 36 25.17 2.39 -17.56
C THR A 36 25.98 1.98 -16.32
N VAL A 37 27.30 2.07 -16.43
CA VAL A 37 28.22 1.79 -15.32
C VAL A 37 28.03 2.80 -14.19
N GLU A 38 27.71 4.04 -14.53
CA GLU A 38 27.43 5.11 -13.57
C GLU A 38 26.14 4.83 -12.78
N GLU A 39 25.08 4.35 -13.46
CA GLU A 39 23.86 3.90 -12.78
C GLU A 39 24.16 2.72 -11.85
N GLU A 40 24.90 1.71 -12.31
CA GLU A 40 25.27 0.58 -11.46
C GLU A 40 26.06 1.03 -10.23
N ALA A 41 27.01 1.95 -10.40
CA ALA A 41 27.82 2.49 -9.32
C ALA A 41 26.95 3.23 -8.29
N GLU A 42 26.00 4.08 -8.72
CA GLU A 42 25.07 4.75 -7.81
C GLU A 42 24.18 3.75 -7.07
N ARG A 43 23.62 2.77 -7.79
CA ARG A 43 22.74 1.75 -7.23
C ARG A 43 23.45 0.88 -6.20
N LYS A 44 24.71 0.55 -6.45
CA LYS A 44 25.58 -0.12 -5.48
C LYS A 44 25.81 0.72 -4.23
N GLN A 45 26.06 2.03 -4.35
CA GLN A 45 26.22 2.89 -3.17
C GLN A 45 24.94 2.95 -2.32
N ILE A 46 23.78 3.06 -2.96
CA ILE A 46 22.48 3.03 -2.26
C ILE A 46 22.28 1.69 -1.54
N PHE A 47 22.60 0.57 -2.21
CA PHE A 47 22.54 -0.77 -1.61
C PHE A 47 23.40 -0.90 -0.36
N LEU A 48 24.66 -0.44 -0.43
CA LEU A 48 25.57 -0.47 0.72
C LEU A 48 25.07 0.42 1.86
N GLN A 49 24.55 1.62 1.55
CA GLN A 49 24.00 2.52 2.55
C GLN A 49 22.76 1.93 3.24
N ASN A 50 21.84 1.33 2.47
CA ASN A 50 20.66 0.68 3.04
C ASN A 50 21.02 -0.51 3.92
N MET A 51 22.04 -1.29 3.51
CA MET A 51 22.56 -2.39 4.31
C MET A 51 23.13 -1.90 5.65
N GLU A 52 23.91 -0.82 5.62
CA GLU A 52 24.49 -0.23 6.83
C GLU A 52 23.40 0.34 7.74
N ASN A 53 22.44 1.10 7.20
CA ASN A 53 21.30 1.62 7.95
C ASN A 53 20.50 0.51 8.63
N MET A 54 20.26 -0.61 7.93
CA MET A 54 19.56 -1.78 8.48
C MET A 54 20.36 -2.40 9.64
N LYS A 55 21.67 -2.61 9.46
CA LYS A 55 22.55 -3.18 10.49
C LYS A 55 22.62 -2.27 11.72
N GLU A 56 22.75 -0.96 11.49
CA GLU A 56 22.80 0.04 12.55
C GLU A 56 21.50 0.10 13.35
N TYR A 57 20.35 0.07 12.67
CA TYR A 57 19.06 0.04 13.35
C TYR A 57 18.92 -1.22 14.21
N GLN A 58 19.25 -2.40 13.68
CA GLN A 58 19.23 -3.66 14.44
C GLN A 58 20.16 -3.62 15.66
N ARG A 59 21.33 -3.00 15.53
CA ARG A 59 22.31 -2.85 16.62
C ARG A 59 21.82 -1.89 17.71
N THR A 60 21.12 -0.82 17.33
CA THR A 60 20.67 0.24 18.24
C THR A 60 19.29 0.01 18.82
N HIS A 61 18.49 -0.87 18.22
CA HIS A 61 17.14 -1.22 18.65
C HIS A 61 17.02 -2.75 18.87
N PRO A 62 17.73 -3.33 19.85
CA PRO A 62 17.70 -4.77 20.10
C PRO A 62 16.30 -5.29 20.47
N ASP A 63 15.44 -4.41 21.01
CA ASP A 63 14.06 -4.72 21.41
C ASP A 63 13.03 -4.38 20.31
N ALA A 64 13.47 -4.15 19.07
CA ALA A 64 12.56 -3.87 17.96
C ALA A 64 11.53 -4.99 17.78
N THR A 65 10.27 -4.60 17.59
CA THR A 65 9.15 -5.55 17.48
C THR A 65 8.90 -6.04 16.04
N PHE A 66 9.79 -5.64 15.13
CA PHE A 66 9.84 -6.08 13.74
C PHE A 66 11.29 -6.40 13.34
N THR A 67 11.41 -7.11 12.22
CA THR A 67 12.70 -7.44 11.63
C THR A 67 12.79 -6.89 10.22
N MET A 68 14.03 -6.72 9.77
CA MET A 68 14.36 -6.24 8.44
C MET A 68 15.21 -7.24 7.69
N LYS A 69 15.12 -7.19 6.36
CA LYS A 69 15.95 -7.97 5.46
C LYS A 69 16.16 -7.21 4.16
N MET A 70 17.39 -7.29 3.62
CA MET A 70 17.67 -6.84 2.26
C MET A 70 16.73 -7.54 1.28
N ASN A 71 15.94 -6.75 0.56
CA ASN A 71 14.95 -7.23 -0.40
C ASN A 71 15.26 -6.68 -1.80
N HIS A 72 14.39 -6.98 -2.77
CA HIS A 72 14.55 -6.55 -4.16
C HIS A 72 14.60 -5.02 -4.36
N LEU A 73 14.25 -4.20 -3.36
CA LEU A 73 14.29 -2.74 -3.39
C LEU A 73 15.56 -2.18 -2.76
N ALA A 74 16.51 -3.02 -2.35
CA ALA A 74 17.67 -2.58 -1.60
C ALA A 74 18.59 -1.59 -2.33
N ASP A 75 18.52 -1.49 -3.66
CA ASP A 75 19.24 -0.51 -4.47
C ASP A 75 18.46 0.81 -4.69
N ARG A 76 17.39 1.03 -3.92
CA ARG A 76 16.50 2.20 -4.02
C ARG A 76 16.50 3.03 -2.75
N ARG A 77 16.31 4.34 -2.91
CA ARG A 77 15.98 5.24 -1.80
C ARG A 77 14.45 5.22 -1.62
N SER A 78 13.95 5.32 -0.39
CA SER A 78 12.51 5.32 -0.11
C SER A 78 11.76 6.38 -0.95
N LYS A 79 12.36 7.58 -1.08
CA LYS A 79 11.83 8.69 -1.90
C LYS A 79 11.65 8.37 -3.40
N GLU A 80 12.26 7.31 -3.92
CA GLU A 80 12.08 6.88 -5.32
C GLU A 80 10.85 5.99 -5.50
N LEU A 81 10.28 5.46 -4.42
CA LEU A 81 9.17 4.50 -4.46
C LEU A 81 7.83 5.12 -4.02
N VAL A 82 7.91 6.23 -3.28
CA VAL A 82 6.75 6.97 -2.76
C VAL A 82 6.41 8.13 -3.70
N THR A 83 5.13 8.50 -3.79
CA THR A 83 4.68 9.60 -4.66
C THR A 83 5.03 10.99 -4.13
N GLY A 84 5.52 11.06 -2.88
CA GLY A 84 5.95 12.29 -2.23
C GLY A 84 4.79 13.22 -1.88
N SER A 85 5.05 14.18 -0.99
CA SER A 85 4.11 15.06 -0.27
C SER A 85 3.07 15.85 -1.08
N LYS A 86 3.03 15.73 -2.41
CA LYS A 86 2.08 16.44 -3.28
C LYS A 86 0.64 15.96 -3.11
N VAL A 87 0.41 14.67 -2.81
CA VAL A 87 -0.94 14.12 -2.60
C VAL A 87 -1.60 14.68 -1.34
N PHE A 88 -0.79 15.05 -0.33
CA PHE A 88 -1.28 15.21 1.05
C PHE A 88 -1.20 16.64 1.61
N SER A 89 -0.66 17.60 0.85
CA SER A 89 -0.60 19.01 1.24
C SER A 89 -1.97 19.69 1.34
N ASN A 90 -3.02 19.15 0.70
CA ASN A 90 -4.36 19.76 0.63
C ASN A 90 -5.47 18.98 1.35
N ILE A 91 -5.23 17.75 1.83
CA ILE A 91 -6.26 16.92 2.49
C ILE A 91 -6.75 17.54 3.81
N HIS A 92 -5.95 18.42 4.42
CA HIS A 92 -6.31 19.12 5.66
C HIS A 92 -7.42 20.18 5.50
N SER A 93 -7.93 20.46 4.30
CA SER A 93 -8.90 21.54 4.07
C SER A 93 -10.35 21.13 3.77
N GLU A 94 -10.68 19.83 3.71
CA GLU A 94 -12.03 19.42 3.29
C GLU A 94 -13.08 19.47 4.41
N LYS A 95 -14.16 20.21 4.13
CA LYS A 95 -15.31 20.50 5.00
C LYS A 95 -16.28 19.33 5.26
N ASN A 96 -15.90 18.09 4.95
CA ASN A 96 -16.82 16.94 4.94
C ASN A 96 -16.32 15.74 5.76
N GLN A 97 -15.66 15.98 6.89
CA GLN A 97 -15.29 14.91 7.81
C GLN A 97 -16.53 14.31 8.47
N LYS A 98 -16.69 13.00 8.33
CA LYS A 98 -17.81 12.26 8.92
C LYS A 98 -17.43 11.78 10.31
N SER A 99 -18.09 12.29 11.33
CA SER A 99 -18.06 11.67 12.66
C SER A 99 -18.90 10.40 12.64
N ILE A 100 -18.43 9.36 13.33
CA ILE A 100 -19.12 8.08 13.43
C ILE A 100 -19.26 7.70 14.90
N GLN A 101 -20.40 7.08 15.22
CA GLN A 101 -20.61 6.45 16.51
C GLN A 101 -19.65 5.26 16.65
N ILE A 102 -18.71 5.37 17.58
CA ILE A 102 -17.71 4.33 17.85
C ILE A 102 -18.46 3.07 18.30
N LYS A 103 -18.18 1.95 17.62
CA LYS A 103 -18.72 0.66 18.02
C LYS A 103 -17.90 0.11 19.18
N SER A 104 -18.59 -0.33 20.22
CA SER A 104 -18.03 -1.16 21.28
C SER A 104 -18.10 -2.66 20.90
N ASN A 105 -17.35 -3.50 21.62
CA ASN A 105 -17.37 -4.97 21.47
C ASN A 105 -17.05 -5.48 20.06
N LEU A 106 -16.06 -4.88 19.41
CA LEU A 106 -15.53 -5.35 18.13
C LEU A 106 -14.74 -6.66 18.30
N PRO A 107 -14.67 -7.51 17.26
CA PRO A 107 -13.86 -8.72 17.34
C PRO A 107 -12.38 -8.38 17.60
N PRO A 108 -11.63 -9.25 18.29
CA PRO A 108 -10.24 -8.98 18.68
C PRO A 108 -9.29 -8.88 17.48
N SER A 109 -9.67 -9.46 16.35
CA SER A 109 -8.97 -9.35 15.07
C SER A 109 -9.96 -9.34 13.92
N LEU A 110 -9.51 -8.80 12.79
CA LEU A 110 -10.19 -8.83 11.51
C LEU A 110 -9.13 -8.99 10.42
N ASP A 111 -9.39 -9.89 9.47
CA ASP A 111 -8.59 -10.01 8.26
C ASP A 111 -9.53 -10.19 7.06
N TRP A 112 -9.58 -9.19 6.18
CA TRP A 112 -10.44 -9.24 5.00
C TRP A 112 -10.00 -10.31 3.99
N ARG A 113 -8.76 -10.83 4.07
CA ARG A 113 -8.31 -11.95 3.22
C ARG A 113 -9.14 -13.21 3.48
N ASP A 114 -9.51 -13.45 4.74
CA ASP A 114 -10.35 -14.60 5.15
C ASP A 114 -11.76 -14.55 4.55
N LYS A 115 -12.18 -13.40 4.02
CA LYS A 115 -13.48 -13.22 3.35
C LYS A 115 -13.41 -13.39 1.84
N GLY A 116 -12.21 -13.62 1.28
CA GLY A 116 -12.03 -13.80 -0.18
C GLY A 116 -12.29 -12.53 -0.99
N VAL A 117 -12.15 -11.35 -0.38
CA VAL A 117 -12.43 -10.05 -1.04
C VAL A 117 -11.16 -9.24 -1.34
N ILE A 118 -9.97 -9.79 -1.12
CA ILE A 118 -8.69 -9.12 -1.35
C ILE A 118 -8.01 -9.74 -2.58
N THR A 119 -7.69 -8.92 -3.57
CA THR A 119 -6.92 -9.33 -4.76
C THR A 119 -5.45 -9.61 -4.42
N GLY A 120 -4.71 -10.25 -5.34
CA GLY A 120 -3.27 -10.46 -5.18
C GLY A 120 -2.51 -9.15 -4.99
N VAL A 121 -1.33 -9.22 -4.35
CA VAL A 121 -0.45 -8.06 -4.13
C VAL A 121 0.01 -7.49 -5.47
N TYR A 122 -0.20 -6.19 -5.66
CA TYR A 122 0.26 -5.47 -6.84
C TYR A 122 1.75 -5.13 -6.72
N ASP A 123 2.44 -5.02 -7.85
CA ASP A 123 3.80 -4.50 -7.92
C ASP A 123 3.78 -3.25 -8.81
N GLN A 124 3.89 -2.09 -8.19
CA GLN A 124 3.86 -0.79 -8.86
C GLN A 124 5.16 -0.47 -9.62
N GLY A 125 6.24 -1.22 -9.37
CA GLY A 125 7.57 -0.88 -9.84
C GLY A 125 7.98 0.55 -9.46
N GLN A 126 8.52 1.30 -10.42
CA GLN A 126 9.07 2.64 -10.22
C GLN A 126 8.08 3.77 -10.55
N MET A 127 6.80 3.45 -10.79
CA MET A 127 5.90 4.40 -11.44
C MET A 127 5.29 5.44 -10.49
N GLY A 128 5.53 5.37 -9.18
CA GLY A 128 4.88 6.26 -8.21
C GLY A 128 3.35 6.24 -8.40
N THR A 129 2.75 5.05 -8.36
CA THR A 129 1.30 4.86 -8.62
C THR A 129 0.58 4.34 -7.38
N ASP A 130 1.18 4.46 -6.20
CA ASP A 130 0.64 3.95 -4.94
C ASP A 130 -0.79 4.42 -4.66
N SER A 131 -1.10 5.70 -4.89
CA SER A 131 -2.45 6.25 -4.71
C SER A 131 -3.47 5.61 -5.65
N ALA A 132 -3.12 5.41 -6.92
CA ALA A 132 -3.95 4.71 -7.89
C ALA A 132 -4.13 3.23 -7.53
N VAL A 133 -3.06 2.57 -7.06
CA VAL A 133 -3.12 1.16 -6.62
C VAL A 133 -4.05 1.02 -5.41
N ALA A 134 -3.81 1.77 -4.33
CA ALA A 134 -4.60 1.69 -3.11
C ALA A 134 -6.08 2.03 -3.37
N ALA A 135 -6.37 3.02 -4.23
CA ALA A 135 -7.74 3.35 -4.61
C ALA A 135 -8.42 2.20 -5.37
N VAL A 136 -7.74 1.60 -6.36
CA VAL A 136 -8.27 0.46 -7.10
C VAL A 136 -8.51 -0.74 -6.17
N GLU A 137 -7.57 -1.08 -5.31
CA GLU A 137 -7.71 -2.21 -4.38
C GLU A 137 -8.89 -2.06 -3.41
N VAL A 138 -9.12 -0.84 -2.91
CA VAL A 138 -10.28 -0.51 -2.08
C VAL A 138 -11.60 -0.68 -2.86
N ILE A 139 -11.65 -0.23 -4.11
CA ILE A 139 -12.83 -0.38 -4.99
C ILE A 139 -13.08 -1.86 -5.32
N GLU A 140 -12.04 -2.62 -5.67
CA GLU A 140 -12.12 -4.08 -5.92
C GLU A 140 -12.71 -4.82 -4.72
N SER A 141 -12.18 -4.52 -3.53
CA SER A 141 -12.58 -5.21 -2.31
C SER A 141 -14.02 -4.86 -1.92
N TYR A 142 -14.39 -3.59 -2.04
CA TYR A 142 -15.75 -3.15 -1.79
C TYR A 142 -16.74 -3.77 -2.79
N HIS A 143 -16.38 -3.85 -4.08
CA HIS A 143 -17.18 -4.55 -5.08
C HIS A 143 -17.38 -6.02 -4.70
N ALA A 144 -16.31 -6.74 -4.36
CA ALA A 144 -16.37 -8.15 -3.98
C ALA A 144 -17.23 -8.41 -2.73
N ILE A 145 -17.18 -7.50 -1.74
CA ILE A 145 -18.03 -7.57 -0.55
C ILE A 145 -19.52 -7.58 -0.93
N ARG A 146 -19.92 -6.69 -1.85
CA ARG A 146 -21.31 -6.51 -2.29
C ARG A 146 -21.78 -7.57 -3.27
N THR A 147 -20.98 -7.88 -4.28
CA THR A 147 -21.41 -8.72 -5.42
C THR A 147 -21.00 -10.18 -5.28
N LYS A 148 -20.12 -10.50 -4.32
CA LYS A 148 -19.46 -11.80 -4.19
C LYS A 148 -18.60 -12.18 -5.39
N ASN A 149 -18.28 -11.21 -6.25
CA ASN A 149 -17.42 -11.39 -7.40
C ASN A 149 -16.13 -10.59 -7.21
N LEU A 150 -14.99 -11.27 -7.08
CA LEU A 150 -13.70 -10.60 -6.99
C LEU A 150 -13.19 -10.28 -8.39
N VAL A 151 -13.00 -9.00 -8.68
CA VAL A 151 -12.52 -8.50 -9.97
C VAL A 151 -11.16 -7.83 -9.82
N LYS A 152 -10.38 -7.78 -10.91
CA LYS A 152 -9.13 -7.04 -10.98
C LYS A 152 -9.31 -5.78 -11.82
N GLY A 153 -9.19 -4.62 -11.18
CA GLY A 153 -9.31 -3.29 -11.78
C GLY A 153 -8.01 -2.82 -12.44
N SER A 154 -8.13 -1.86 -13.35
CA SER A 154 -7.00 -1.26 -14.06
C SER A 154 -6.39 -0.11 -13.26
N VAL A 155 -5.32 -0.40 -12.52
CA VAL A 155 -4.44 0.62 -11.93
C VAL A 155 -3.95 1.59 -13.01
N LYS A 156 -3.63 1.08 -14.20
CA LYS A 156 -3.12 1.89 -15.32
C LYS A 156 -4.14 2.91 -15.82
N GLN A 157 -5.43 2.56 -15.85
CA GLN A 157 -6.48 3.53 -16.22
C GLN A 157 -6.52 4.66 -15.19
N VAL A 158 -6.56 4.31 -13.91
CA VAL A 158 -6.62 5.31 -12.83
C VAL A 158 -5.37 6.18 -12.84
N ALA A 159 -4.18 5.61 -13.01
CA ALA A 159 -2.94 6.36 -13.13
C ALA A 159 -2.90 7.31 -14.35
N ASN A 160 -3.38 6.86 -15.52
CA ASN A 160 -3.42 7.70 -16.72
C ASN A 160 -4.48 8.81 -16.65
N CYS A 161 -5.63 8.54 -16.02
CA CYS A 161 -6.79 9.44 -16.01
C CYS A 161 -6.88 10.34 -14.79
N CYS A 162 -6.29 9.91 -13.69
CA CYS A 162 -6.16 10.66 -12.45
C CYS A 162 -4.69 10.89 -12.07
N PRO A 163 -3.82 11.36 -13.00
CA PRO A 163 -2.46 11.71 -12.65
C PRO A 163 -2.49 12.96 -11.76
N GLU A 164 -1.78 12.91 -10.64
CA GLU A 164 -1.52 14.07 -9.77
C GLU A 164 -2.75 14.72 -9.09
N ASP A 165 -3.87 14.00 -8.92
CA ASP A 165 -4.99 14.48 -8.10
C ASP A 165 -4.78 14.14 -6.61
N THR A 166 -4.80 15.17 -5.74
CA THR A 166 -4.72 15.00 -4.26
C THR A 166 -5.87 14.18 -3.70
N ASN A 167 -6.97 14.08 -4.45
CA ASN A 167 -8.17 13.37 -4.07
C ASN A 167 -8.57 12.34 -5.14
N ILE A 168 -7.89 11.20 -5.12
CA ILE A 168 -7.98 10.16 -6.16
C ILE A 168 -9.41 9.66 -6.39
N PHE A 169 -10.20 9.49 -5.32
CA PHE A 169 -11.59 9.05 -5.45
C PHE A 169 -12.48 10.12 -6.08
N ASP A 170 -12.28 11.41 -5.79
CA ASP A 170 -13.03 12.49 -6.45
C ASP A 170 -12.67 12.56 -7.94
N CYS A 171 -11.41 12.34 -8.30
CA CYS A 171 -11.04 12.20 -9.70
C CYS A 171 -11.76 11.02 -10.36
N ILE A 172 -11.80 9.84 -9.74
CA ILE A 172 -12.50 8.69 -10.31
C ILE A 172 -14.00 8.99 -10.46
N LEU A 173 -14.63 9.64 -9.47
CA LEU A 173 -16.04 10.06 -9.56
C LEU A 173 -16.28 11.04 -10.72
N THR A 174 -15.43 12.06 -10.86
CA THR A 174 -15.64 13.15 -11.81
C THR A 174 -15.18 12.83 -13.24
N LYS A 175 -14.01 12.21 -13.40
CA LYS A 175 -13.42 11.91 -14.71
C LYS A 175 -13.81 10.54 -15.25
N LEU A 176 -13.99 9.54 -14.37
CA LEU A 176 -14.34 8.17 -14.77
C LEU A 176 -15.80 7.79 -14.45
N GLY A 177 -16.59 8.72 -13.90
CA GLY A 177 -17.99 8.46 -13.57
C GLY A 177 -18.18 7.46 -12.43
N GLY A 178 -17.17 7.31 -11.56
CA GLY A 178 -17.21 6.40 -10.41
C GLY A 178 -16.99 4.93 -10.77
N SER A 179 -16.54 4.61 -11.99
CA SER A 179 -16.29 3.23 -12.43
C SER A 179 -14.83 3.03 -12.84
N ILE A 180 -14.30 1.83 -12.63
CA ILE A 180 -12.95 1.44 -13.07
C ILE A 180 -13.00 0.29 -14.07
N CYS A 181 -12.13 0.34 -15.07
CA CYS A 181 -11.91 -0.73 -16.04
C CYS A 181 -11.42 -2.00 -15.37
N GLY A 182 -11.70 -3.15 -15.99
CA GLY A 182 -10.93 -4.36 -15.69
C GLY A 182 -9.51 -4.28 -16.22
N ALA A 183 -8.55 -4.83 -15.47
CA ALA A 183 -7.12 -4.79 -15.81
C ALA A 183 -6.80 -5.37 -17.20
N ALA A 184 -7.56 -6.39 -17.63
CA ALA A 184 -7.38 -7.04 -18.93
C ALA A 184 -7.88 -6.19 -20.12
N PHE A 185 -8.71 -5.19 -19.87
CA PHE A 185 -9.40 -4.43 -20.92
C PHE A 185 -8.76 -3.08 -21.21
N TYR A 186 -7.89 -2.58 -20.32
CA TYR A 186 -7.19 -1.32 -20.51
C TYR A 186 -5.75 -1.58 -20.99
N ASN A 187 -5.58 -1.70 -22.30
CA ASN A 187 -4.29 -2.01 -22.92
C ASN A 187 -3.61 -0.79 -23.59
N SER A 188 -3.96 0.44 -23.15
CA SER A 188 -3.34 1.65 -23.70
C SER A 188 -1.83 1.62 -23.45
N SER A 189 -1.01 1.56 -24.49
CA SER A 189 0.44 1.76 -24.41
C SER A 189 0.81 3.25 -24.24
N SER A 190 -0.17 4.14 -24.40
CA SER A 190 -0.04 5.58 -24.19
C SER A 190 -0.17 5.95 -22.72
N ALA A 191 0.53 7.01 -22.31
CA ALA A 191 0.32 7.67 -21.03
C ALA A 191 -0.96 8.54 -21.02
N ALA A 192 -1.60 8.74 -22.17
CA ALA A 192 -2.85 9.49 -22.26
C ALA A 192 -4.01 8.75 -21.55
N CYS A 193 -4.88 9.52 -20.91
CA CYS A 193 -6.15 9.02 -20.39
C CYS A 193 -7.06 8.60 -21.53
N ASP A 194 -7.50 7.35 -21.51
CA ASP A 194 -8.58 6.86 -22.38
C ASP A 194 -9.74 6.37 -21.52
N ARG A 195 -10.67 7.28 -21.23
CA ARG A 195 -11.81 6.99 -20.34
C ARG A 195 -12.82 6.01 -20.93
N ASP A 196 -12.85 5.88 -22.26
CA ASP A 196 -13.88 5.13 -22.99
C ASP A 196 -13.37 3.75 -23.47
N ALA A 197 -12.06 3.52 -23.50
CA ALA A 197 -11.47 2.28 -23.99
C ALA A 197 -11.37 1.16 -22.94
N CYS A 198 -12.49 0.76 -22.34
CA CYS A 198 -12.57 -0.52 -21.62
C CYS A 198 -13.98 -0.95 -21.21
N GLN A 199 -14.07 -2.19 -20.72
CA GLN A 199 -15.21 -2.68 -19.95
C GLN A 199 -15.05 -2.33 -18.45
N PRO A 200 -16.00 -1.58 -17.84
CA PRO A 200 -15.99 -1.35 -16.40
C PRO A 200 -16.31 -2.64 -15.63
N VAL A 201 -15.69 -2.82 -14.47
CA VAL A 201 -15.82 -4.05 -13.65
C VAL A 201 -16.19 -3.80 -12.20
N ALA A 202 -15.93 -2.60 -11.70
CA ALA A 202 -16.29 -2.17 -10.36
C ALA A 202 -16.60 -0.69 -10.36
N ASP A 203 -17.49 -0.28 -9.45
CA ASP A 203 -17.91 1.10 -9.31
C ASP A 203 -18.15 1.47 -7.83
N PHE A 204 -18.29 2.77 -7.61
CA PHE A 204 -18.73 3.39 -6.37
C PHE A 204 -19.32 4.75 -6.71
N ASN A 205 -20.15 5.33 -5.83
CA ASN A 205 -20.71 6.66 -6.06
C ASN A 205 -20.64 7.58 -4.84
N LYS A 206 -19.96 7.14 -3.78
CA LYS A 206 -19.73 7.91 -2.58
C LYS A 206 -18.36 7.58 -1.99
N VAL A 207 -17.68 8.61 -1.50
CA VAL A 207 -16.49 8.50 -0.66
C VAL A 207 -16.79 9.14 0.69
N ASN A 208 -16.43 8.47 1.77
CA ASN A 208 -16.46 9.01 3.12
C ASN A 208 -15.03 9.28 3.56
N ARG A 209 -14.80 10.49 4.07
CA ARG A 209 -13.54 10.92 4.68
C ARG A 209 -13.75 11.09 6.16
N PHE A 210 -12.82 10.62 6.97
CA PHE A 210 -12.96 10.58 8.42
C PHE A 210 -12.07 11.60 9.10
N GLU A 211 -12.40 11.89 10.36
CA GLU A 211 -11.56 12.75 11.20
C GLU A 211 -10.14 12.16 11.31
N PRO A 212 -9.10 12.98 11.12
CA PRO A 212 -7.72 12.52 11.17
C PRO A 212 -7.34 12.10 12.59
N ALA A 213 -6.34 11.23 12.68
CA ALA A 213 -5.75 10.74 13.92
C ALA A 213 -6.72 10.00 14.87
N ASN A 214 -7.84 9.45 14.36
CA ASN A 214 -8.84 8.75 15.16
C ASN A 214 -8.89 7.23 14.85
N GLU A 215 -8.04 6.46 15.54
CA GLU A 215 -7.95 5.00 15.35
C GLU A 215 -9.18 4.23 15.84
N ASP A 216 -9.95 4.76 16.78
CA ASP A 216 -11.21 4.13 17.24
C ASP A 216 -12.30 4.21 16.16
N THR A 217 -12.33 5.32 15.43
CA THR A 217 -13.16 5.45 14.22
C THR A 217 -12.72 4.42 13.19
N MET A 218 -11.40 4.27 12.93
CA MET A 218 -10.87 3.26 12.01
C MET A 218 -11.32 1.84 12.38
N LEU A 219 -11.26 1.47 13.66
CA LEU A 219 -11.73 0.16 14.15
C LEU A 219 -13.20 -0.08 13.85
N THR A 220 -14.01 0.96 13.92
CA THR A 220 -15.45 0.90 13.66
C THR A 220 -15.74 0.74 12.17
N ILE A 221 -15.08 1.52 11.32
CA ILE A 221 -15.40 1.60 9.88
C ILE A 221 -14.79 0.44 9.08
N ILE A 222 -13.64 -0.10 9.51
CA ILE A 222 -13.00 -1.23 8.84
C ILE A 222 -13.86 -2.50 8.89
N GLN A 223 -14.82 -2.58 9.81
CA GLN A 223 -15.80 -3.67 9.88
C GLN A 223 -16.70 -3.76 8.64
N LYS A 224 -16.82 -2.67 7.87
CA LYS A 224 -17.65 -2.62 6.66
C LYS A 224 -16.89 -3.01 5.40
N SER A 225 -15.65 -2.54 5.27
CA SER A 225 -14.76 -2.79 4.13
C SER A 225 -13.32 -2.40 4.47
N PRO A 226 -12.33 -2.84 3.68
CA PRO A 226 -11.00 -2.25 3.69
C PRO A 226 -11.02 -0.73 3.49
N LEU A 227 -9.98 -0.06 3.98
CA LEU A 227 -9.84 1.40 3.94
C LEU A 227 -8.66 1.81 3.07
N TYR A 228 -8.78 2.97 2.43
CA TYR A 228 -7.66 3.68 1.85
C TYR A 228 -6.96 4.45 2.97
N ILE A 229 -5.66 4.24 3.13
CA ILE A 229 -4.86 4.92 4.17
C ILE A 229 -3.60 5.56 3.59
N GLY A 230 -3.13 6.62 4.25
CA GLY A 230 -1.81 7.19 4.05
C GLY A 230 -0.87 6.89 5.23
N VAL A 231 0.42 6.66 4.95
CA VAL A 231 1.49 6.52 5.95
C VAL A 231 2.76 7.27 5.53
N ASP A 232 3.65 7.52 6.50
CA ASP A 232 5.06 7.79 6.22
C ASP A 232 5.85 6.46 6.04
N ALA A 233 6.31 6.21 4.82
CA ALA A 233 7.15 5.08 4.44
C ALA A 233 8.61 5.49 4.14
N SER A 234 9.04 6.69 4.54
CA SER A 234 10.36 7.24 4.24
C SER A 234 11.53 6.51 4.91
N GLN A 235 11.28 5.81 6.02
CA GLN A 235 12.32 5.17 6.80
C GLN A 235 12.91 3.92 6.12
N THR A 236 14.22 3.70 6.30
CA THR A 236 14.85 2.45 5.82
C THR A 236 14.23 1.22 6.48
N GLY A 237 13.76 1.37 7.74
CA GLY A 237 13.02 0.34 8.45
C GLY A 237 11.79 -0.14 7.68
N PHE A 238 11.03 0.78 7.12
CA PHE A 238 9.85 0.48 6.31
C PHE A 238 10.26 -0.19 4.99
N LEU A 239 11.25 0.39 4.29
CA LEU A 239 11.76 -0.13 3.03
C LEU A 239 12.26 -1.59 3.15
N MET A 240 12.90 -1.94 4.26
CA MET A 240 13.50 -3.26 4.50
C MET A 240 12.64 -4.17 5.38
N TYR A 241 11.41 -3.77 5.74
CA TYR A 241 10.50 -4.57 6.56
C TYR A 241 10.31 -5.98 5.95
N ILE A 242 10.33 -7.01 6.81
CA ILE A 242 10.05 -8.39 6.39
C ILE A 242 8.99 -9.09 7.26
N GLN A 243 8.95 -8.85 8.58
CA GLN A 243 7.94 -9.41 9.49
C GLN A 243 7.93 -8.73 10.86
N GLY A 244 6.94 -9.05 11.69
CA GLY A 244 6.71 -8.49 13.03
C GLY A 244 5.82 -7.24 13.00
N VAL A 245 5.68 -6.54 14.11
CA VAL A 245 4.90 -5.30 14.22
C VAL A 245 5.81 -4.11 14.02
N TYR A 246 5.66 -3.41 12.91
CA TYR A 246 6.42 -2.21 12.60
C TYR A 246 6.13 -1.10 13.61
N SER A 247 7.19 -0.61 14.26
CA SER A 247 7.10 0.32 15.38
C SER A 247 8.26 1.33 15.42
N ASP A 248 8.81 1.66 14.25
CA ASP A 248 9.92 2.62 14.13
C ASP A 248 9.42 4.05 14.38
N THR A 249 9.91 4.68 15.45
CA THR A 249 9.53 6.06 15.80
C THR A 249 10.19 7.12 14.92
N GLY A 250 11.06 6.72 13.98
CA GLY A 250 11.63 7.62 12.99
C GLY A 250 10.63 8.10 11.93
N CYS A 251 9.53 7.36 11.71
CA CYS A 251 8.49 7.80 10.79
C CYS A 251 7.65 8.94 11.39
N SER A 252 7.33 9.91 10.56
CA SER A 252 6.53 11.08 10.86
C SER A 252 5.06 10.72 11.07
N SER A 253 4.45 11.31 12.09
CA SER A 253 3.01 11.24 12.30
C SER A 253 2.25 12.33 11.55
N THR A 254 2.88 13.13 10.70
CA THR A 254 2.25 14.27 9.98
C THR A 254 2.67 14.38 8.52
N THR A 255 3.86 13.90 8.17
CA THR A 255 4.40 13.93 6.80
C THR A 255 4.14 12.60 6.13
N ILE A 256 2.95 12.47 5.55
CA ILE A 256 2.55 11.29 4.79
C ILE A 256 3.19 11.34 3.40
N ASP A 257 3.73 10.21 2.92
CA ASP A 257 4.34 10.12 1.59
C ASP A 257 3.88 8.90 0.79
N HIS A 258 3.19 7.95 1.41
CA HIS A 258 2.80 6.69 0.79
C HIS A 258 1.34 6.31 1.10
N THR A 259 0.70 5.55 0.21
CA THR A 259 -0.68 5.05 0.39
C THR A 259 -0.77 3.55 0.25
N MET A 260 -1.66 2.96 1.03
CA MET A 260 -1.87 1.52 1.13
C MET A 260 -3.34 1.20 1.35
N GLN A 261 -3.68 -0.08 1.23
CA GLN A 261 -4.96 -0.60 1.64
C GLN A 261 -4.87 -1.18 3.06
N LEU A 262 -5.66 -0.65 3.99
CA LEU A 262 -5.82 -1.24 5.32
C LEU A 262 -6.89 -2.34 5.28
N ILE A 263 -6.48 -3.58 5.54
CA ILE A 263 -7.30 -4.79 5.34
C ILE A 263 -7.65 -5.53 6.63
N GLY A 264 -7.20 -5.04 7.78
CA GLY A 264 -7.46 -5.73 9.03
C GLY A 264 -6.72 -5.16 10.22
N TYR A 265 -6.84 -5.86 11.34
CA TYR A 265 -6.13 -5.58 12.57
C TYR A 265 -6.06 -6.84 13.44
N GLY A 266 -5.18 -6.82 14.44
CA GLY A 266 -5.08 -7.90 15.40
C GLY A 266 -4.16 -7.56 16.55
N VAL A 267 -3.65 -8.61 17.19
CA VAL A 267 -2.64 -8.55 18.24
C VAL A 267 -1.60 -9.62 17.95
N ASP A 268 -0.33 -9.25 17.91
CA ASP A 268 0.79 -10.18 17.83
C ASP A 268 1.64 -10.01 19.08
N SER A 269 1.81 -11.09 19.86
CA SER A 269 2.66 -11.10 21.05
C SER A 269 2.35 -9.97 22.05
N GLY A 270 1.05 -9.67 22.21
CA GLY A 270 0.56 -8.59 23.08
C GLY A 270 0.57 -7.19 22.44
N ILE A 271 1.07 -7.04 21.21
CA ILE A 271 1.17 -5.77 20.51
C ILE A 271 0.01 -5.64 19.51
N PRO A 272 -0.92 -4.69 19.70
CA PRO A 272 -1.97 -4.44 18.74
C PRO A 272 -1.39 -3.87 17.44
N TYR A 273 -1.90 -4.33 16.30
CA TYR A 273 -1.46 -3.88 14.99
C TYR A 273 -2.62 -3.62 14.01
N TRP A 274 -2.34 -2.79 13.01
CA TRP A 274 -3.06 -2.65 11.76
C TRP A 274 -2.42 -3.54 10.69
N LEU A 275 -3.22 -4.25 9.89
CA LEU A 275 -2.74 -5.09 8.79
C LEU A 275 -2.95 -4.35 7.47
N CYS A 276 -1.85 -3.96 6.81
CA CYS A 276 -1.89 -3.22 5.57
C CYS A 276 -1.36 -4.07 4.40
N LYS A 277 -2.00 -3.95 3.25
CA LYS A 277 -1.53 -4.46 1.97
C LYS A 277 -0.74 -3.35 1.27
N ASN A 278 0.50 -3.66 0.91
CA ASN A 278 1.38 -2.76 0.16
C ASN A 278 1.36 -3.12 -1.34
N SER A 279 1.92 -2.23 -2.16
CA SER A 279 1.97 -2.28 -3.62
C SER A 279 3.39 -2.48 -4.17
N TRP A 280 4.32 -2.95 -3.34
CA TRP A 280 5.72 -3.21 -3.70
C TRP A 280 6.02 -4.70 -3.97
N GLY A 281 5.01 -5.44 -4.42
CA GLY A 281 5.16 -6.86 -4.75
C GLY A 281 5.30 -7.78 -3.54
N THR A 282 5.21 -9.09 -3.80
CA THR A 282 5.24 -10.12 -2.74
C THR A 282 6.62 -10.39 -2.17
N ASN A 283 7.68 -9.89 -2.81
CA ASN A 283 9.06 -10.00 -2.33
C ASN A 283 9.41 -8.95 -1.26
N TRP A 284 8.49 -8.04 -0.93
CA TRP A 284 8.60 -7.09 0.16
C TRP A 284 7.69 -7.48 1.33
N GLY A 285 8.11 -7.23 2.57
CA GLY A 285 7.29 -7.50 3.76
C GLY A 285 6.89 -8.96 3.94
N ASP A 286 5.83 -9.19 4.72
CA ASP A 286 5.24 -10.53 4.87
C ASP A 286 4.37 -10.80 3.65
N ARG A 287 5.01 -11.22 2.55
CA ARG A 287 4.37 -11.51 1.26
C ARG A 287 3.55 -10.34 0.72
N GLY A 288 4.08 -9.12 0.83
CA GLY A 288 3.43 -7.87 0.40
C GLY A 288 2.59 -7.17 1.46
N TYR A 289 2.58 -7.68 2.69
CA TYR A 289 1.82 -7.11 3.80
C TYR A 289 2.75 -6.59 4.90
N ILE A 290 2.24 -5.62 5.66
CA ILE A 290 2.89 -5.08 6.84
C ILE A 290 1.91 -4.98 8.00
N ARG A 291 2.42 -5.27 9.20
CA ARG A 291 1.71 -5.00 10.45
C ARG A 291 2.28 -3.73 11.05
N ILE A 292 1.47 -2.70 11.26
CA ILE A 292 1.88 -1.41 11.81
C ILE A 292 1.30 -1.26 13.20
N LYS A 293 2.09 -0.82 14.17
CA LYS A 293 1.64 -0.66 15.57
C LYS A 293 0.38 0.21 15.66
N ARG A 294 -0.68 -0.34 16.26
CA ARG A 294 -1.99 0.31 16.45
C ARG A 294 -2.07 0.98 17.82
N GLY A 295 -2.83 2.06 17.92
CA GLY A 295 -3.14 2.82 19.14
C GLY A 295 -2.18 3.97 19.44
N VAL A 296 -1.31 4.34 18.49
CA VAL A 296 -0.29 5.39 18.66
C VAL A 296 -0.13 6.29 17.43
N ASN A 297 -1.04 6.19 16.46
CA ASN A 297 -1.00 6.82 15.14
C ASN A 297 0.37 6.64 14.45
N MET A 298 0.91 5.42 14.51
CA MET A 298 2.24 5.10 14.00
C MET A 298 2.33 5.49 12.51
N CYS A 299 3.36 6.27 12.16
CA CYS A 299 3.57 6.82 10.82
C CYS A 299 2.39 7.62 10.25
N GLY A 300 1.53 8.16 11.11
CA GLY A 300 0.38 8.96 10.71
C GLY A 300 -0.72 8.16 10.01
N ILE A 301 -0.78 6.84 10.20
CA ILE A 301 -1.73 5.92 9.57
C ILE A 301 -3.20 6.34 9.65
N ALA A 302 -3.57 7.09 10.69
CA ALA A 302 -4.93 7.56 10.92
C ALA A 302 -5.21 8.96 10.37
N ASN A 303 -4.23 9.64 9.74
CA ASN A 303 -4.40 11.01 9.26
C ASN A 303 -5.19 11.11 7.96
N ILE A 304 -5.10 10.08 7.12
CA ILE A 304 -5.73 10.05 5.81
C ILE A 304 -6.44 8.72 5.73
N VAL A 305 -7.75 8.76 5.91
CA VAL A 305 -8.59 7.56 5.94
C VAL A 305 -9.82 7.82 5.09
N GLU A 306 -9.97 7.03 4.03
CA GLU A 306 -11.11 7.12 3.12
C GLU A 306 -11.78 5.75 2.92
N GLN A 307 -13.10 5.77 2.79
CA GLN A 307 -13.92 4.58 2.55
C GLN A 307 -14.92 4.84 1.43
N VAL A 308 -14.91 4.00 0.40
CA VAL A 308 -15.91 4.05 -0.67
C VAL A 308 -17.22 3.37 -0.23
N GLU A 309 -18.35 3.90 -0.69
CA GLU A 309 -19.71 3.40 -0.43
C GLU A 309 -20.61 3.60 -1.68
N TYR A 310 -21.83 3.07 -1.64
CA TYR A 310 -22.93 3.48 -2.53
C TYR A 310 -24.01 4.23 -1.75
N VAL A 311 -24.58 5.28 -2.34
CA VAL A 311 -25.68 6.08 -1.78
C VAL A 311 -26.96 5.25 -1.64
N THR A 312 -27.15 4.22 -2.48
CA THR A 312 -28.26 3.26 -2.35
C THR A 312 -27.75 1.84 -2.58
N ASP A 313 -27.97 0.95 -1.62
CA ASP A 313 -27.54 -0.46 -1.71
C ASP A 313 -28.16 -1.21 -2.92
N ASN A 314 -29.29 -0.71 -3.44
CA ASN A 314 -30.04 -1.29 -4.55
C ASN A 314 -29.55 -0.87 -5.95
N ALA A 315 -28.66 0.11 -6.07
CA ALA A 315 -28.09 0.52 -7.35
C ALA A 315 -26.77 -0.25 -7.61
N VAL A 316 -26.87 -1.55 -7.86
CA VAL A 316 -25.75 -2.32 -8.44
C VAL A 316 -25.84 -2.18 -9.95
N ARG A 317 -24.86 -1.55 -10.61
CA ARG A 317 -24.69 -1.74 -12.05
C ARG A 317 -24.19 -3.17 -12.24
N GLN A 318 -25.05 -4.04 -12.80
CA GLN A 318 -24.57 -5.34 -13.24
C GLN A 318 -23.71 -5.14 -14.49
N PHE A 319 -22.41 -5.40 -14.36
CA PHE A 319 -21.50 -5.43 -15.51
C PHE A 319 -21.68 -6.77 -16.22
N THR A 320 -22.47 -6.79 -17.29
CA THR A 320 -22.67 -8.00 -18.11
C THR A 320 -21.42 -8.28 -18.95
N PHE A 321 -20.73 -9.38 -18.66
CA PHE A 321 -19.72 -9.94 -19.54
C PHE A 321 -20.42 -10.80 -20.59
N ASN A 322 -20.43 -10.34 -21.85
CA ASN A 322 -20.90 -11.09 -23.02
C ASN A 322 -22.25 -11.83 -22.85
N GLY A 323 -23.35 -11.06 -22.87
CA GLY A 323 -24.60 -11.50 -23.51
C GLY A 323 -25.45 -12.59 -22.86
N LEU A 324 -25.13 -13.12 -21.68
CA LEU A 324 -25.98 -14.09 -20.99
C LEU A 324 -26.48 -13.55 -19.66
N SER A 325 -27.69 -12.98 -19.70
CA SER A 325 -28.49 -12.65 -18.52
C SER A 325 -29.09 -13.92 -17.94
N LEU A 326 -28.72 -14.26 -16.70
CA LEU A 326 -29.52 -15.12 -15.82
C LEU A 326 -29.98 -14.24 -14.66
N ALA A 327 -31.10 -13.55 -14.88
CA ALA A 327 -31.81 -12.83 -13.83
C ALA A 327 -32.43 -13.84 -12.86
N PHE A 328 -31.81 -14.05 -11.70
CA PHE A 328 -32.50 -14.61 -10.53
C PHE A 328 -33.15 -13.46 -9.77
N PHE A 329 -34.42 -13.19 -10.07
CA PHE A 329 -35.26 -12.37 -9.20
C PHE A 329 -35.58 -13.16 -7.93
N CYS A 330 -34.96 -12.77 -6.82
CA CYS A 330 -35.38 -13.20 -5.49
C CYS A 330 -36.62 -12.36 -5.08
N PHE A 331 -37.82 -12.82 -5.46
CA PHE A 331 -39.05 -12.34 -4.81
C PHE A 331 -39.22 -13.09 -3.49
N VAL A 332 -38.98 -12.36 -2.38
CA VAL A 332 -39.40 -12.78 -1.05
C VAL A 332 -40.92 -12.65 -1.00
N LEU A 333 -41.62 -13.79 -1.06
CA LEU A 333 -43.04 -13.88 -0.68
C LEU A 333 -43.13 -13.63 0.83
N HIS A 334 -43.76 -12.53 1.23
CA HIS A 334 -44.31 -12.38 2.57
C HIS A 334 -45.63 -13.16 2.64
N LEU A 335 -45.66 -14.15 3.53
CA LEU A 335 -46.87 -14.76 4.06
C LEU A 335 -47.54 -13.78 5.03
N PHE A 336 -48.78 -13.38 4.74
CA PHE A 336 -49.88 -13.26 5.70
C PHE A 336 -51.19 -13.55 4.97
#